data_AF-A0A0M8PH32-F1
#
_entry.id   AF-A0A0M8PH32-F1
#
_cell.length_a   1.000
_cell.length_b   1.000
_cell.length_c   1.000
_cell.angle_alpha   90.00
_cell.angle_beta   90.00
_cell.angle_gamma   90.00
#
_symmetry.space_group_name_H-M   'P 1'
#
loop_
_entity.id
_entity.type
_entity.pdbx_description
1 polymer ?
#
loop_
_entity_poly.entity_id
_entity_poly.type
_entity_poly.pdbx_seq_one_letter_code
_entity_poly.pdbx_strand_id
1 'polypeptide(L)'
;MDPSLIAGIAGLITAIGGTVTAIIGTRSKVKLDDIAQLQRKLDEAEEDLETERAERAAELARARAEHNAHIDELQARHDRELSRHQGRIDALLEQLTECDRQLNRLDRLVIAMRAYIGRLSRAVLDYGGVVPERPSELD
;
A
#
# COMPACT_ATOMS: atom_id res chain seq x y z
N MET A 1 93.90 12.26 36.92
CA MET A 1 92.42 12.27 36.87
C MET A 1 91.95 11.17 37.80
N ASP A 2 91.12 11.49 38.78
CA ASP A 2 90.68 10.50 39.78
C ASP A 2 89.70 9.49 39.16
N PRO A 3 89.96 8.17 39.31
CA PRO A 3 89.08 7.11 38.81
C PRO A 3 87.65 7.19 39.34
N SER A 4 87.47 7.74 40.55
CA SER A 4 86.17 7.95 41.18
C SER A 4 85.31 8.99 40.45
N LEU A 5 85.93 9.99 39.83
CA LEU A 5 85.26 11.04 39.06
C LEU A 5 84.74 10.52 37.72
N ILE A 6 85.52 9.66 37.05
CA ILE A 6 85.12 9.03 35.79
C ILE A 6 83.98 8.03 36.02
N ALA A 7 84.05 7.23 37.10
CA ALA A 7 82.98 6.32 37.48
C ALA A 7 81.68 7.05 37.86
N GLY A 8 81.79 8.17 38.60
CA GLY A 8 80.65 9.00 38.97
C GLY A 8 79.95 9.65 37.76
N ILE A 9 80.71 10.15 36.79
CA ILE A 9 80.16 10.75 35.56
C ILE A 9 79.52 9.68 34.66
N ALA A 10 80.15 8.50 34.52
CA ALA A 10 79.58 7.39 33.76
C ALA A 10 78.27 6.86 34.38
N GLY A 11 78.21 6.78 35.72
CA GLY A 11 76.99 6.42 36.44
C GLY A 11 75.87 7.44 36.27
N LEU A 12 76.18 8.73 36.32
CA LEU A 12 75.21 9.81 36.12
C LEU A 12 74.62 9.78 34.70
N ILE A 13 75.45 9.63 33.67
CA ILE A 13 75.00 9.57 32.27
C ILE A 13 74.11 8.35 32.04
N THR A 14 74.47 7.20 32.61
CA THR A 14 73.67 5.97 32.49
C THR A 14 72.32 6.09 33.22
N ALA A 15 72.29 6.73 34.38
CA ALA A 15 71.05 6.98 35.13
C ALA A 15 70.13 7.98 34.40
N ILE A 16 70.68 9.04 33.82
CA ILE A 16 69.92 10.00 33.02
C ILE A 16 69.41 9.36 31.73
N GLY A 17 70.26 8.60 31.02
CA GLY A 17 69.85 7.84 29.84
C GLY A 17 68.73 6.85 30.17
N GLY A 18 68.88 6.07 31.25
CA GLY A 18 67.88 5.09 31.70
C GLY A 18 66.55 5.72 32.07
N THR A 19 66.54 6.87 32.75
CA THR A 19 65.30 7.59 33.11
C THR A 19 64.61 8.18 31.88
N VAL A 20 65.35 8.78 30.95
CA VAL A 20 64.78 9.32 29.71
C VAL A 20 64.21 8.20 28.82
N THR A 21 64.93 7.09 28.66
CA THR A 21 64.43 5.93 27.90
C THR A 21 63.22 5.28 28.57
N ALA A 22 63.18 5.19 29.90
CA ALA A 22 62.03 4.67 30.63
C ALA A 22 60.79 5.58 30.50
N ILE A 23 60.96 6.90 30.56
CA ILE A 23 59.86 7.87 30.38
C ILE A 23 59.33 7.85 28.95
N ILE A 24 60.21 7.75 27.94
CA ILE A 24 59.80 7.66 26.54
C ILE A 24 59.13 6.30 26.27
N GLY A 25 59.69 5.21 26.78
CA GLY A 25 59.12 3.87 26.62
C GLY A 25 57.75 3.72 27.27
N THR A 26 57.55 4.27 28.47
CA THR A 26 56.25 4.24 29.16
C THR A 26 55.20 5.11 28.46
N ARG A 27 55.54 6.33 28.04
CA ARG A 27 54.61 7.19 27.27
C ARG A 27 54.29 6.61 25.89
N SER A 28 55.26 5.98 25.23
CA SER A 28 55.05 5.31 23.94
C SER A 28 54.15 4.09 24.07
N LYS A 29 54.29 3.31 25.14
CA LYS A 29 53.44 2.15 25.42
C LYS A 29 52.00 2.56 25.70
N VAL A 30 51.78 3.61 26.49
CA VAL A 30 50.43 4.14 26.78
C VAL A 30 49.74 4.62 25.50
N LYS A 31 50.44 5.35 24.62
CA LYS A 31 49.86 5.79 23.33
C LYS A 31 49.51 4.63 22.40
N LEU A 32 50.32 3.57 22.37
CA LEU A 32 50.01 2.37 21.58
C LEU A 32 48.80 1.62 22.11
N ASP A 33 48.64 1.58 23.44
CA ASP A 33 47.47 0.98 24.09
C ASP A 33 46.19 1.79 23.83
N ASP A 34 46.27 3.13 23.90
CA ASP A 34 45.17 4.03 23.56
C ASP A 34 44.73 3.87 22.09
N ILE A 35 45.69 3.75 21.16
CA ILE A 35 45.39 3.51 19.73
C ILE A 35 44.71 2.15 19.55
N ALA A 36 45.22 1.09 20.21
CA ALA A 36 44.60 -0.23 20.15
C ALA A 36 43.18 -0.22 20.74
N GLN A 37 42.96 0.53 21.82
CA GLN A 37 41.63 0.71 22.41
C GLN A 37 40.69 1.48 21.47
N LEU A 38 41.17 2.53 20.81
CA LEU A 38 40.39 3.29 19.83
C LEU A 38 40.05 2.47 18.59
N GLN A 39 40.97 1.65 18.09
CA GLN A 39 40.70 0.73 16.98
C GLN A 39 39.62 -0.28 17.35
N ARG A 40 39.70 -0.91 18.52
CA ARG A 40 38.65 -1.84 18.98
C ARG A 40 37.28 -1.17 19.08
N LYS A 41 37.22 0.06 19.59
CA LYS A 41 35.97 0.83 19.67
C LYS A 41 35.45 1.24 18.29
N LEU A 42 36.35 1.50 17.34
CA LEU A 42 35.97 1.80 15.97
C LEU A 42 35.38 0.55 15.31
N ASP A 43 36.06 -0.59 15.42
CA ASP A 43 35.59 -1.86 14.89
C ASP A 43 34.22 -2.25 15.49
N GLU A 44 34.05 -2.11 16.80
CA GLU A 44 32.78 -2.36 17.50
C GLU A 44 31.67 -1.41 17.04
N ALA A 45 31.97 -0.11 16.90
CA ALA A 45 31.00 0.87 16.42
C ALA A 45 30.63 0.67 14.93
N GLU A 46 31.56 0.20 14.11
CA GLU A 46 31.30 -0.15 12.71
C GLU A 46 30.40 -1.38 12.62
N GLU A 47 30.66 -2.43 13.40
CA GLU A 47 29.82 -3.63 13.47
C GLU A 47 28.40 -3.33 13.96
N ASP A 48 28.27 -2.51 15.01
CA ASP A 48 26.97 -2.08 15.54
C ASP A 48 26.19 -1.28 14.48
N LEU A 49 26.85 -0.38 13.76
CA LEU A 49 26.23 0.45 12.74
C LEU A 49 25.84 -0.35 11.49
N GLU A 50 26.63 -1.36 11.10
CA GLU A 50 26.23 -2.30 10.04
C GLU A 50 25.01 -3.12 10.46
N THR A 51 24.97 -3.58 11.70
CA THR A 51 23.84 -4.35 12.25
C THR A 51 22.57 -3.50 12.27
N GLU A 52 22.64 -2.28 12.82
CA GLU A 52 21.49 -1.35 12.86
C GLU A 52 20.99 -1.02 11.45
N ARG A 53 21.90 -0.82 10.48
CA ARG A 53 21.53 -0.58 9.08
C ARG A 53 20.83 -1.79 8.46
N ALA A 54 21.33 -3.00 8.71
CA ALA A 54 20.72 -4.22 8.21
C ALA A 54 19.32 -4.43 8.80
N GLU A 55 19.14 -4.20 10.09
CA GLU A 55 17.85 -4.28 10.77
C GLU A 55 16.85 -3.26 10.21
N ARG A 56 17.25 -2.00 10.06
CA ARG A 56 16.40 -0.97 9.44
C ARG A 56 16.03 -1.30 8.00
N ALA A 57 16.97 -1.81 7.22
CA ALA A 57 16.69 -2.24 5.85
C ALA A 57 15.68 -3.39 5.81
N ALA A 58 15.80 -4.36 6.72
CA ALA A 58 14.85 -5.46 6.85
C ALA A 58 13.47 -4.98 7.30
N GLU A 59 13.39 -4.06 8.27
CA GLU A 59 12.13 -3.47 8.73
C GLU A 59 11.43 -2.71 7.60
N LEU A 60 12.16 -1.86 6.86
CA LEU A 60 11.61 -1.15 5.69
C LEU A 60 11.13 -2.11 4.60
N ALA A 61 11.86 -3.20 4.35
CA ALA A 61 11.45 -4.22 3.39
C ALA A 61 10.15 -4.92 3.81
N ARG A 62 10.03 -5.26 5.10
CA ARG A 62 8.80 -5.86 5.66
C ARG A 62 7.63 -4.89 5.59
N ALA A 63 7.81 -3.64 6.03
CA ALA A 63 6.77 -2.63 5.98
C ALA A 63 6.28 -2.37 4.55
N ARG A 64 7.18 -2.35 3.56
CA ARG A 64 6.82 -2.23 2.14
C ARG A 64 6.05 -3.45 1.65
N ALA A 65 6.47 -4.67 2.02
CA ALA A 65 5.79 -5.89 1.63
C ALA A 65 4.36 -5.96 2.21
N GLU A 66 4.20 -5.61 3.50
CA GLU A 66 2.89 -5.53 4.17
C GLU A 66 2.00 -4.46 3.53
N HIS A 67 2.56 -3.28 3.24
CA HIS A 67 1.83 -2.20 2.59
C HIS A 67 1.34 -2.58 1.19
N ASN A 68 2.20 -3.20 0.38
CA ASN A 68 1.83 -3.67 -0.95
C ASN A 68 0.77 -4.75 -0.88
N ALA A 69 0.93 -5.73 0.01
CA ALA A 69 -0.08 -6.78 0.21
C ALA A 69 -1.44 -6.20 0.63
N HIS A 70 -1.45 -5.16 1.46
CA HIS A 70 -2.68 -4.48 1.86
C HIS A 70 -3.34 -3.74 0.69
N ILE A 71 -2.55 -3.05 -0.15
CA ILE A 71 -3.04 -2.40 -1.37
C ILE A 71 -3.65 -3.43 -2.32
N ASP A 72 -2.95 -4.54 -2.56
CA ASP A 72 -3.42 -5.62 -3.45
C ASP A 72 -4.74 -6.22 -2.94
N GLU A 73 -4.86 -6.42 -1.62
CA GLU A 73 -6.09 -6.91 -1.02
C GLU A 73 -7.26 -5.91 -1.19
N LEU A 74 -7.01 -4.62 -0.95
CA LEU A 74 -8.02 -3.57 -1.13
C LEU A 74 -8.47 -3.49 -2.59
N GLN A 75 -7.53 -3.49 -3.53
CA GLN A 75 -7.83 -3.49 -4.97
C GLN A 75 -8.67 -4.72 -5.34
N ALA A 76 -8.26 -5.91 -4.91
CA ALA A 76 -9.00 -7.14 -5.20
C ALA A 76 -10.42 -7.15 -4.58
N ARG A 77 -10.64 -6.47 -3.44
CA ARG A 77 -11.98 -6.30 -2.86
C ARG A 77 -12.81 -5.32 -3.70
N HIS A 78 -12.25 -4.17 -4.04
CA HIS A 78 -12.92 -3.18 -4.87
C HIS A 78 -13.30 -3.72 -6.25
N ASP A 79 -12.43 -4.48 -6.90
CA ASP A 79 -12.71 -5.09 -8.21
C ASP A 79 -13.88 -6.07 -8.13
N ARG A 80 -13.95 -6.86 -7.05
CA ARG A 80 -15.08 -7.77 -6.80
C ARG A 80 -16.38 -7.02 -6.58
N GLU A 81 -16.35 -5.94 -5.81
CA GLU A 81 -17.53 -5.09 -5.58
C GLU A 81 -18.00 -4.40 -6.86
N LEU A 82 -17.07 -3.83 -7.63
CA LEU A 82 -17.35 -3.21 -8.93
C LEU A 82 -17.97 -4.22 -9.89
N SER A 83 -17.39 -5.42 -10.00
CA SER A 83 -17.95 -6.49 -10.84
C SER A 83 -19.36 -6.88 -10.42
N ARG A 84 -19.61 -7.01 -9.12
CA ARG A 84 -20.94 -7.31 -8.58
C ARG A 84 -21.95 -6.21 -8.89
N HIS A 85 -21.57 -4.94 -8.70
CA HIS A 85 -22.43 -3.80 -8.99
C HIS A 85 -22.71 -3.69 -10.48
N GLN A 86 -21.70 -3.88 -11.33
CA GLN A 86 -21.86 -3.87 -12.78
C GLN A 86 -22.81 -4.97 -13.25
N GLY A 87 -22.64 -6.21 -12.76
CA GLY A 87 -23.55 -7.30 -13.11
C GLY A 87 -24.99 -7.04 -12.67
N ARG A 88 -25.21 -6.35 -11.55
CA ARG A 88 -26.56 -5.93 -11.12
C ARG A 88 -27.13 -4.84 -12.02
N ILE A 89 -26.33 -3.87 -12.46
CA ILE A 89 -26.75 -2.84 -13.40
C ILE A 89 -27.17 -3.48 -14.72
N ASP A 90 -26.36 -4.40 -15.25
CA ASP A 90 -26.64 -5.08 -16.52
C ASP A 90 -27.95 -5.89 -16.45
N ALA A 91 -28.17 -6.63 -15.35
CA ALA A 91 -29.40 -7.37 -15.14
C ALA A 91 -30.64 -6.45 -15.04
N LEU A 92 -30.52 -5.30 -14.37
CA LEU A 92 -31.62 -4.33 -14.27
C LEU A 92 -31.92 -3.66 -15.62
N LEU A 93 -30.90 -3.38 -16.43
CA LEU A 93 -31.08 -2.84 -17.78
C LEU A 93 -31.78 -3.84 -18.71
N GLU A 94 -31.44 -5.14 -18.59
CA GLU A 94 -32.13 -6.19 -19.33
C GLU A 94 -33.61 -6.29 -18.93
N GLN A 95 -33.90 -6.25 -17.63
CA GLN A 95 -35.29 -6.23 -17.13
C GLN A 95 -36.06 -5.01 -17.64
N LEU A 96 -35.45 -3.82 -17.63
CA LEU A 96 -36.08 -2.60 -18.12
C LEU A 96 -36.37 -2.70 -19.62
N THR A 97 -35.41 -3.22 -20.40
CA THR A 97 -35.59 -3.44 -21.84
C THR A 97 -36.73 -4.43 -22.13
N GLU A 98 -36.88 -5.48 -21.33
CA GLU A 98 -37.98 -6.43 -21.48
C GLU A 98 -39.33 -5.81 -21.11
N CYS A 99 -39.41 -5.06 -20.02
CA CYS A 99 -40.59 -4.28 -19.66
C CYS A 99 -40.99 -3.32 -20.80
N ASP A 100 -40.04 -2.61 -21.40
CA ASP A 100 -40.31 -1.71 -22.52
C ASP A 100 -40.87 -2.45 -23.75
N ARG A 101 -40.37 -3.66 -24.06
CA ARG A 101 -40.93 -4.49 -25.14
C ARG A 101 -42.37 -4.91 -24.83
N GLN A 102 -42.64 -5.29 -23.58
CA GLN A 102 -43.97 -5.69 -23.16
C GLN A 102 -44.95 -4.51 -23.23
N LEU A 103 -44.56 -3.33 -22.74
CA LEU A 103 -45.36 -2.11 -22.86
C LEU A 103 -45.67 -1.79 -24.31
N ASN A 104 -44.66 -1.78 -25.19
CA ASN A 104 -44.86 -1.54 -26.63
C ASN A 104 -45.82 -2.56 -27.27
N ARG A 105 -45.77 -3.83 -26.84
CA ARG A 105 -46.68 -4.87 -27.32
C ARG A 105 -48.11 -4.61 -26.86
N LEU A 106 -48.29 -4.26 -25.58
CA LEU A 106 -49.59 -3.94 -25.00
C LEU A 106 -50.19 -2.69 -25.65
N ASP A 107 -49.40 -1.64 -25.89
CA ASP A 107 -49.85 -0.43 -26.58
C ASP A 107 -50.40 -0.73 -27.97
N ARG A 108 -49.71 -1.58 -28.74
CA ARG A 108 -50.19 -2.01 -30.07
C ARG A 108 -51.51 -2.78 -29.96
N LEU A 109 -51.67 -3.64 -28.97
CA LEU A 109 -52.91 -4.37 -28.73
C LEU A 109 -54.05 -3.42 -28.33
N VAL A 110 -53.79 -2.46 -27.45
CA VAL A 110 -54.77 -1.43 -27.06
C VAL A 110 -55.24 -0.64 -28.28
N ILE A 111 -54.32 -0.22 -29.16
CA ILE A 111 -54.66 0.48 -30.40
C ILE A 111 -55.52 -0.40 -31.32
N ALA A 112 -55.14 -1.68 -31.51
CA ALA A 112 -55.89 -2.61 -32.34
C ALA A 112 -57.31 -2.86 -31.78
N MET A 113 -57.43 -3.04 -30.46
CA MET A 113 -58.72 -3.20 -29.78
C MET A 113 -59.58 -1.95 -29.89
N ARG A 114 -59.01 -0.75 -29.70
CA ARG A 114 -59.74 0.53 -29.91
C ARG A 114 -60.27 0.66 -31.33
N ALA A 115 -59.47 0.30 -32.34
CA ALA A 115 -59.91 0.32 -33.74
C ALA A 115 -61.00 -0.74 -34.01
N TYR A 116 -60.92 -1.91 -33.38
CA TYR A 116 -61.94 -2.94 -33.48
C TYR A 116 -63.26 -2.52 -32.84
N ILE A 117 -63.21 -1.96 -31.62
CA ILE A 117 -64.38 -1.40 -30.94
C ILE A 117 -65.01 -0.30 -31.80
N GLY A 118 -64.22 0.63 -32.35
CA GLY A 118 -64.76 1.67 -33.24
C GLY A 118 -65.49 1.11 -34.46
N ARG A 119 -64.98 0.03 -35.07
CA ARG A 119 -65.65 -0.65 -36.19
C ARG A 119 -66.94 -1.35 -35.75
N LEU A 120 -66.94 -2.02 -34.61
CA LEU A 120 -68.14 -2.66 -34.05
C LEU A 120 -69.21 -1.63 -33.70
N SER A 121 -68.84 -0.55 -33.01
CA SER A 121 -69.76 0.54 -32.66
C SER A 121 -70.41 1.13 -33.90
N ARG A 122 -69.64 1.31 -34.99
CA ARG A 122 -70.17 1.76 -36.27
C ARG A 122 -71.16 0.75 -36.88
N ALA A 123 -70.81 -0.53 -36.90
CA ALA A 123 -71.71 -1.58 -37.40
C ALA A 123 -73.02 -1.65 -36.61
N VAL A 124 -72.98 -1.51 -35.28
CA VAL A 124 -74.19 -1.49 -34.44
C VAL A 124 -75.10 -0.32 -34.82
N LEU A 125 -74.54 0.87 -35.02
CA LEU A 125 -75.31 2.03 -35.46
C LEU A 125 -75.90 1.82 -36.86
N ASP A 126 -75.14 1.22 -37.78
CA ASP A 126 -75.61 0.95 -39.15
C ASP A 126 -76.82 -0.02 -39.17
N TYR A 127 -76.91 -0.94 -38.21
CA TYR A 127 -78.07 -1.83 -38.02
C TYR A 127 -79.19 -1.23 -37.15
N GLY A 128 -79.08 0.05 -36.76
CA GLY A 128 -80.09 0.77 -35.96
C GLY A 128 -80.06 0.47 -34.45
N GLY A 129 -79.00 -0.16 -33.96
CA GLY A 129 -78.80 -0.40 -32.52
C GLY A 129 -78.21 0.81 -31.78
N VAL A 130 -78.19 0.75 -30.45
CA VAL A 130 -77.57 1.74 -29.57
C VAL A 130 -76.22 1.22 -29.07
N VAL A 131 -75.17 2.05 -29.16
CA VAL A 131 -73.83 1.69 -28.66
C VAL A 131 -73.84 1.73 -27.13
N PRO A 132 -73.38 0.68 -26.44
CA PRO A 132 -73.31 0.67 -24.98
C PRO A 132 -72.32 1.71 -24.45
N GLU A 133 -72.64 2.29 -23.28
CA GLU A 133 -71.79 3.27 -22.62
C GLU A 133 -70.46 2.66 -22.17
N ARG A 134 -69.41 3.48 -22.18
CA ARG A 134 -68.08 3.07 -21.72
C ARG A 134 -68.13 2.81 -20.21
N PRO A 135 -67.64 1.66 -19.71
CA PRO A 135 -67.52 1.41 -18.28
C PRO A 135 -66.63 2.45 -17.61
N SER A 136 -67.02 2.91 -16.42
CA SER A 136 -66.31 3.94 -15.64
C SER A 136 -64.91 3.53 -15.17
N GLU A 137 -64.61 2.23 -15.14
CA GLU A 137 -63.31 1.67 -14.73
C GLU A 137 -62.21 1.84 -15.79
N LEU A 138 -62.58 2.26 -17.01
CA LEU A 138 -61.67 2.36 -18.16
C LEU A 138 -61.28 3.80 -18.50
N ASP A 139 -61.68 4.80 -17.70
CA ASP A 139 -61.36 6.23 -17.88
C ASP A 139 -60.08 6.67 -17.16
#